data_AF-A0AAN5I706-F1
#
_entry.id   AF-A0AAN5I706-F1
#
_cell.length_a   1.000
_cell.length_b   1.000
_cell.length_c   1.000
_cell.angle_alpha   90.00
_cell.angle_beta   90.00
_cell.angle_gamma   90.00
#
_symmetry.space_group_name_H-M   'P 1'
#
loop_
_entity.id
_entity.type
_entity.pdbx_description
1 polymer ?
#
loop_
_entity_poly.entity_id
_entity_poly.type
_entity_poly.pdbx_seq_one_letter_code
_entity_poly.pdbx_strand_id
1 'polypeptide(L)'
;SLSVMENGEATAAAETEDGSRSGVIRFEVDNVSKLDTRGRYSPEVEVGGVPWKISVRKQGSNLGVFLASITNISTLWSIDVEEEIIIFNSDASKNVTSKIDKYPFQHNRSIMGKNNMLKWDQMIDKEEGFINDDKITVEIRFSISKMRGIRMPPHFDFTNPDEPNHDVAFIIDEEKIYANKILCVFSPVFYAMFHGEFAEKNKKE
;
A
#
# COMPACT_ATOMS: atom_id res chain seq x y z
N SER A 1 -13.67 -25.42 13.53
CA SER A 1 -14.24 -24.11 13.90
C SER A 1 -14.02 -23.20 12.70
N LEU A 2 -15.08 -22.69 12.09
CA LEU A 2 -15.02 -21.86 10.88
C LEU A 2 -14.37 -20.51 11.22
N SER A 3 -13.33 -20.13 10.49
CA SER A 3 -12.87 -18.76 10.38
C SER A 3 -13.29 -18.20 9.02
N VAL A 4 -13.94 -17.04 9.10
CA VAL A 4 -14.58 -16.27 8.04
C VAL A 4 -13.62 -16.00 6.88
N MET A 5 -14.11 -16.18 5.65
CA MET A 5 -13.39 -15.78 4.43
C MET A 5 -13.27 -14.26 4.41
N GLU A 6 -12.03 -13.76 4.47
CA GLU A 6 -11.73 -12.34 4.34
C GLU A 6 -11.83 -11.97 2.85
N ASN A 7 -12.78 -11.10 2.51
CA ASN A 7 -13.00 -10.63 1.14
C ASN A 7 -11.86 -9.68 0.72
N GLY A 8 -11.10 -10.07 -0.31
CA GLY A 8 -10.15 -9.22 -1.03
C GLY A 8 -8.76 -9.83 -1.14
N GLU A 9 -8.51 -10.60 -2.21
CA GLU A 9 -7.14 -10.96 -2.58
C GLU A 9 -6.42 -9.71 -3.12
N ALA A 10 -5.52 -9.16 -2.30
CA ALA A 10 -4.55 -8.17 -2.70
C ALA A 10 -3.18 -8.83 -2.79
N THR A 11 -2.58 -8.85 -3.97
CA THR A 11 -1.20 -9.33 -4.19
C THR A 11 -0.31 -8.13 -4.49
N ALA A 12 0.51 -7.75 -3.52
CA ALA A 12 1.64 -6.85 -3.75
C ALA A 12 2.69 -7.59 -4.60
N ALA A 13 3.17 -6.97 -5.68
CA ALA A 13 4.19 -7.54 -6.56
C ALA A 13 5.57 -6.92 -6.29
N ALA A 14 6.59 -7.74 -6.54
CA ALA A 14 8.00 -7.57 -6.20
C ALA A 14 8.67 -6.33 -6.82
N GLU A 15 9.69 -5.80 -6.12
CA GLU A 15 10.66 -4.87 -6.68
C GLU A 15 11.45 -5.56 -7.80
N THR A 16 11.52 -4.94 -8.99
CA THR A 16 12.36 -5.42 -10.09
C THR A 16 13.76 -4.82 -9.98
N GLU A 17 14.78 -5.52 -10.52
CA GLU A 17 16.19 -5.13 -10.45
C GLU A 17 16.51 -3.73 -11.04
N ASP A 18 15.61 -3.15 -11.84
CA ASP A 18 15.72 -1.80 -12.42
C ASP A 18 15.15 -0.68 -11.52
N GLY A 19 14.64 -1.02 -10.33
CA GLY A 19 14.00 -0.08 -9.41
C GLY A 19 12.56 0.29 -9.79
N SER A 20 11.98 -0.35 -10.81
CA SER A 20 10.55 -0.24 -11.12
C SER A 20 9.73 -0.98 -10.06
N ARG A 21 8.59 -0.39 -9.70
CA ARG A 21 7.66 -0.95 -8.70
C ARG A 21 6.31 -1.06 -9.34
N SER A 22 5.63 -2.19 -9.18
CA SER A 22 4.31 -2.40 -9.75
C SER A 22 3.37 -2.98 -8.71
N GLY A 23 2.08 -2.70 -8.88
CA GLY A 23 1.03 -3.17 -7.98
C GLY A 23 -0.16 -3.70 -8.76
N VAL A 24 -0.82 -4.69 -8.18
CA VAL A 24 -2.13 -5.17 -8.64
C VAL A 24 -3.05 -5.15 -7.44
N ILE A 25 -4.16 -4.41 -7.55
CA ILE A 25 -5.21 -4.42 -6.54
C ILE A 25 -6.46 -4.96 -7.21
N ARG A 26 -7.03 -6.03 -6.66
CA ARG A 26 -8.34 -6.54 -7.04
C ARG A 26 -9.32 -6.26 -5.92
N PHE A 27 -10.51 -5.78 -6.29
CA PHE A 27 -11.54 -5.39 -5.34
C PHE A 27 -12.90 -5.92 -5.78
N GLU A 28 -13.45 -6.84 -4.98
CA GLU A 28 -14.86 -7.23 -5.07
C GLU A 28 -15.69 -6.20 -4.29
N VAL A 29 -16.56 -5.50 -4.99
CA VAL A 29 -17.47 -4.52 -4.39
C VAL A 29 -18.81 -5.21 -4.19
N ASP A 30 -19.25 -5.33 -2.94
CA ASP A 30 -20.58 -5.83 -2.60
C ASP A 30 -21.63 -4.71 -2.52
N ASN A 31 -22.90 -5.12 -2.45
CA ASN A 31 -24.04 -4.20 -2.31
C ASN A 31 -24.02 -3.06 -3.35
N VAL A 32 -23.66 -3.37 -4.60
CA VAL A 32 -23.42 -2.38 -5.66
C VAL A 32 -24.67 -1.56 -5.96
N SER A 33 -25.85 -2.15 -5.79
CA SER A 33 -27.14 -1.46 -5.83
C SER A 33 -27.23 -0.23 -4.91
N LYS A 34 -26.47 -0.19 -3.80
CA LYS A 34 -26.40 0.90 -2.83
C LYS A 34 -25.22 1.85 -3.04
N LEU A 35 -24.44 1.66 -4.10
CA LEU A 35 -23.28 2.50 -4.37
C LEU A 35 -23.74 3.91 -4.80
N ASP A 36 -23.18 4.92 -4.15
CA ASP A 36 -23.45 6.34 -4.41
C ASP A 36 -22.15 7.06 -4.82
N THR A 37 -22.19 8.39 -4.78
CA THR A 37 -21.04 9.24 -5.12
C THR A 37 -19.92 9.20 -4.08
N ARG A 38 -20.20 8.75 -2.83
CA ARG A 38 -19.17 8.54 -1.80
C ARG A 38 -18.34 7.30 -2.09
N GLY A 39 -18.95 6.32 -2.76
CA GLY A 39 -18.26 5.12 -3.21
C GLY A 39 -17.91 4.12 -2.11
N ARG A 40 -17.02 3.21 -2.47
CA ARG A 40 -16.38 2.21 -1.61
C ARG A 40 -14.90 2.19 -1.91
N TYR A 41 -14.12 1.85 -0.90
CA TYR A 41 -12.67 1.71 -1.02
C TYR A 41 -12.28 0.26 -0.77
N SER A 42 -11.29 -0.23 -1.50
CA SER A 42 -10.62 -1.48 -1.17
C SER A 42 -9.79 -1.31 0.13
N PRO A 43 -9.36 -2.42 0.74
CA PRO A 43 -8.21 -2.41 1.64
C PRO A 43 -6.97 -1.76 1.00
N GLU A 44 -6.06 -1.30 1.84
CA GLU A 44 -4.80 -0.68 1.41
C GLU A 44 -3.76 -1.75 1.07
N VAL A 45 -2.99 -1.49 0.02
CA VAL A 45 -1.86 -2.30 -0.42
C VAL A 45 -0.64 -1.42 -0.49
N GLU A 46 0.45 -1.83 0.17
CA GLU A 46 1.70 -1.09 0.14
C GLU A 46 2.51 -1.44 -1.10
N VAL A 47 2.88 -0.42 -1.89
CA VAL A 47 3.79 -0.55 -3.03
C VAL A 47 4.76 0.63 -3.00
N GLY A 48 6.06 0.33 -2.87
CA GLY A 48 7.11 1.34 -2.79
C GLY A 48 7.06 2.20 -1.52
N GLY A 49 6.64 1.63 -0.40
CA GLY A 49 6.49 2.35 0.88
C GLY A 49 5.33 3.34 0.88
N VAL A 50 4.35 3.16 -0.01
CA VAL A 50 3.19 4.04 -0.17
C VAL A 50 1.93 3.18 -0.14
N PRO A 51 0.89 3.55 0.63
CA PRO A 51 -0.39 2.86 0.63
C PRO A 51 -1.22 3.26 -0.59
N TRP A 52 -1.76 2.26 -1.27
CA TRP A 52 -2.62 2.38 -2.44
C TRP A 52 -3.94 1.65 -2.20
N LYS A 53 -5.03 2.15 -2.78
CA LYS A 53 -6.34 1.49 -2.76
C LYS A 53 -7.18 1.89 -3.96
N ILE A 54 -8.15 1.04 -4.31
CA ILE A 54 -9.15 1.34 -5.33
C ILE A 54 -10.30 2.10 -4.68
N SER A 55 -10.84 3.12 -5.35
CA SER A 55 -12.14 3.70 -5.09
C SER A 55 -13.10 3.39 -6.23
N VAL A 56 -14.27 2.85 -5.90
CA VAL A 56 -15.35 2.58 -6.86
C VAL A 56 -16.57 3.39 -6.44
N ARG A 57 -17.16 4.15 -7.37
CA ARG A 57 -18.31 5.04 -7.06
C ARG A 57 -19.22 5.23 -8.25
N LYS A 58 -20.50 5.49 -7.98
CA LYS A 58 -21.46 5.88 -9.01
C LYS A 58 -21.23 7.34 -9.41
N GLN A 59 -20.99 7.58 -10.70
CA GLN A 59 -20.74 8.88 -11.30
C GLN A 59 -21.85 9.19 -12.32
N GLY A 60 -22.95 9.76 -11.84
CA GLY A 60 -24.14 9.98 -12.66
C GLY A 60 -24.71 8.65 -13.17
N SER A 61 -24.73 8.47 -14.49
CA SER A 61 -25.16 7.25 -15.18
C SER A 61 -24.02 6.26 -15.47
N ASN A 62 -22.84 6.43 -14.86
CA ASN A 62 -21.69 5.55 -15.07
C ASN A 62 -21.09 5.05 -13.76
N LEU A 63 -20.35 3.94 -13.85
CA LEU A 63 -19.43 3.49 -12.83
C LEU A 63 -18.08 4.19 -13.02
N GLY A 64 -17.60 4.83 -11.96
CA GLY A 64 -16.24 5.37 -11.89
C GLY A 64 -15.33 4.47 -11.06
N VAL A 65 -14.11 4.27 -11.53
CA VAL A 65 -13.06 3.47 -10.87
C VAL A 65 -11.79 4.30 -10.81
N PHE A 66 -11.17 4.37 -9.64
CA PHE A 66 -10.03 5.24 -9.36
C PHE A 66 -8.99 4.51 -8.52
N LEU A 67 -7.72 4.74 -8.81
CA LEU A 67 -6.62 4.48 -7.91
C LEU A 67 -6.44 5.68 -6.96
N ALA A 68 -6.34 5.40 -5.68
CA ALA A 68 -6.13 6.38 -4.63
C ALA A 68 -4.87 6.04 -3.85
N SER A 69 -4.10 7.07 -3.52
CA SER A 69 -3.04 6.97 -2.52
C SER A 69 -3.29 8.01 -1.46
N ILE A 70 -3.36 7.59 -0.19
CA ILE A 70 -3.44 8.53 0.93
C ILE A 70 -2.00 8.83 1.31
N THR A 71 -1.60 10.08 1.12
CA THR A 71 -0.20 10.44 1.21
C THR A 71 0.10 11.38 2.35
N ASN A 72 1.22 11.06 2.99
CA ASN A 72 2.30 11.88 3.54
C ASN A 72 1.98 13.28 4.10
N ILE A 73 2.63 13.62 5.21
CA ILE A 73 2.56 14.94 5.86
C ILE A 73 3.04 16.06 4.92
N SER A 74 3.93 15.74 3.98
CA SER A 74 4.45 16.69 2.99
C SER A 74 3.47 16.95 1.84
N THR A 75 3.50 18.15 1.25
CA THR A 75 2.79 18.48 -0.01
C THR A 75 3.69 18.43 -1.25
N LEU A 76 4.99 18.18 -1.06
CA LEU A 76 6.03 18.24 -2.11
C LEU A 76 6.30 16.88 -2.79
N TRP A 77 5.50 15.86 -2.49
CA TRP A 77 5.68 14.54 -3.07
C TRP A 77 5.05 14.44 -4.47
N SER A 78 5.62 13.56 -5.30
CA SER A 78 5.06 13.21 -6.61
C SER A 78 5.40 11.77 -6.94
N ILE A 79 4.44 11.03 -7.49
CA ILE A 79 4.61 9.66 -7.98
C ILE A 79 4.10 9.58 -9.42
N ASP A 80 4.98 9.24 -10.36
CA ASP A 80 4.62 9.08 -11.76
C ASP A 80 4.10 7.65 -11.99
N VAL A 81 2.81 7.52 -12.25
CA VAL A 81 2.07 6.25 -12.36
C VAL A 81 1.52 6.05 -13.77
N GLU A 82 1.62 4.83 -14.27
CA GLU A 82 0.85 4.32 -15.41
C GLU A 82 -0.11 3.24 -14.90
N GLU A 83 -1.35 3.17 -15.40
CA GLU A 83 -2.30 2.18 -14.91
C GLU A 83 -3.18 1.57 -16.00
N GLU A 84 -3.66 0.36 -15.73
CA GLU A 84 -4.69 -0.35 -16.47
C GLU A 84 -5.82 -0.70 -15.49
N ILE A 85 -7.01 -0.19 -15.77
CA ILE A 85 -8.24 -0.48 -15.02
C ILE A 85 -9.00 -1.56 -15.77
N ILE A 86 -9.44 -2.59 -15.05
CA ILE A 86 -10.20 -3.73 -15.57
C ILE A 86 -11.49 -3.88 -14.75
N ILE A 87 -12.63 -4.00 -15.43
CA ILE A 87 -13.89 -4.48 -14.85
C ILE A 87 -14.14 -5.87 -15.42
N PHE A 88 -14.26 -6.86 -14.55
CA PHE A 88 -14.44 -8.24 -14.95
C PHE A 88 -15.88 -8.54 -15.35
N ASN A 89 -16.01 -9.37 -16.37
CA ASN A 89 -17.25 -9.98 -16.80
C ASN A 89 -17.16 -11.50 -16.60
N SER A 90 -18.31 -12.14 -16.43
CA SER A 90 -18.47 -13.61 -16.45
C SER A 90 -17.85 -14.26 -17.70
N ASP A 91 -17.93 -13.58 -18.84
CA ASP A 91 -17.19 -13.90 -20.07
C ASP A 91 -15.96 -12.99 -20.17
N ALA A 92 -14.78 -13.56 -19.93
CA ALA A 92 -13.52 -12.80 -19.90
C ALA A 92 -13.22 -12.03 -21.21
N SER A 93 -13.79 -12.42 -22.35
CA SER A 93 -13.65 -11.69 -23.61
C SER A 93 -14.38 -10.35 -23.62
N LYS A 94 -15.34 -10.16 -22.70
CA LYS A 94 -16.15 -8.95 -22.52
C LYS A 94 -15.67 -8.06 -21.36
N ASN A 95 -14.51 -8.37 -20.77
CA ASN A 95 -13.91 -7.49 -19.78
C ASN A 95 -13.77 -6.06 -20.33
N VAL A 96 -14.08 -5.08 -19.50
CA VAL A 96 -13.91 -3.67 -19.87
C VAL A 96 -12.57 -3.20 -19.33
N THR A 97 -11.68 -2.79 -20.25
CA THR A 97 -10.33 -2.36 -19.91
C THR A 97 -10.08 -0.91 -20.35
N SER A 98 -9.40 -0.14 -19.52
CA SER A 98 -8.91 1.20 -19.87
C SER A 98 -7.48 1.38 -19.40
N LYS A 99 -6.59 1.73 -20.33
CA LYS A 99 -5.21 2.12 -20.02
C LYS A 99 -5.14 3.63 -19.86
N ILE A 100 -4.40 4.09 -18.86
CA ILE A 100 -4.11 5.49 -18.62
C ILE A 100 -2.59 5.65 -18.68
N ASP A 101 -2.14 6.43 -19.66
CA ASP A 101 -0.74 6.80 -19.83
C ASP A 101 -0.22 7.59 -18.63
N LYS A 102 1.10 7.67 -18.51
CA LYS A 102 1.80 8.23 -17.36
C LYS A 102 1.22 9.54 -16.85
N TYR A 103 0.90 9.57 -15.57
CA TYR A 103 0.39 10.77 -14.90
C TYR A 103 0.93 10.87 -13.46
N PRO A 104 1.09 12.09 -12.91
CA PRO A 104 1.60 12.27 -11.57
C PRO A 104 0.47 12.24 -10.51
N PHE A 105 0.62 11.40 -9.50
CA PHE A 105 -0.03 11.58 -8.20
C PHE A 105 0.74 12.63 -7.39
N GLN A 106 0.02 13.51 -6.70
CA GLN A 106 0.56 14.59 -5.87
C GLN A 106 -0.50 15.09 -4.87
N HIS A 107 -0.14 15.99 -3.94
CA HIS A 107 -1.00 16.36 -2.80
C HIS A 107 -2.44 16.79 -3.17
N ASN A 108 -2.62 17.49 -4.29
CA ASN A 108 -3.92 17.96 -4.79
C ASN A 108 -4.55 17.00 -5.83
N ARG A 109 -3.88 15.87 -6.09
CA ARG A 109 -4.23 14.86 -7.09
C ARG A 109 -3.85 13.48 -6.55
N SER A 110 -4.41 13.14 -5.40
CA SER A 110 -4.16 11.89 -4.69
C SER A 110 -5.10 10.75 -5.10
N ILE A 111 -6.06 11.03 -5.98
CA ILE A 111 -7.02 10.08 -6.53
C ILE A 111 -7.14 10.34 -8.02
N MET A 112 -6.91 9.31 -8.84
CA MET A 112 -6.91 9.37 -10.30
C MET A 112 -7.58 8.13 -10.89
N GLY A 113 -8.10 8.23 -12.10
CA GLY A 113 -8.79 7.13 -12.77
C GLY A 113 -9.81 7.63 -13.78
N LYS A 114 -10.92 6.90 -13.92
CA LYS A 114 -11.95 7.17 -14.93
C LYS A 114 -13.33 7.27 -14.30
N ASN A 115 -14.07 8.31 -14.67
CA ASN A 115 -15.45 8.53 -14.22
C ASN A 115 -16.48 7.66 -14.98
N ASN A 116 -16.14 7.19 -16.18
CA ASN A 116 -17.05 6.61 -17.16
C ASN A 116 -16.58 5.24 -17.68
N MET A 117 -16.16 4.36 -16.77
CA MET A 117 -15.64 3.04 -17.13
C MET A 117 -16.72 2.14 -17.75
N LEU A 118 -17.92 2.13 -17.17
CA LEU A 118 -19.03 1.29 -17.62
C LEU A 118 -20.36 2.03 -17.36
N LYS A 119 -21.31 1.93 -18.29
CA LYS A 119 -22.65 2.50 -18.07
C LYS A 119 -23.31 1.78 -16.90
N TRP A 120 -23.97 2.55 -16.03
CA TRP A 120 -24.58 2.00 -14.82
C TRP A 120 -25.65 0.96 -15.16
N ASP A 121 -26.53 1.26 -16.12
CA ASP A 121 -27.62 0.36 -16.53
C ASP A 121 -27.09 -0.94 -17.14
N GLN A 122 -25.99 -0.88 -17.89
CA GLN A 122 -25.31 -2.05 -18.42
C GLN A 122 -24.68 -2.89 -17.30
N MET A 123 -24.08 -2.23 -16.30
CA MET A 123 -23.42 -2.92 -15.20
C MET A 123 -24.41 -3.68 -14.31
N ILE A 124 -25.59 -3.10 -14.04
CA ILE A 124 -26.61 -3.72 -13.18
C ILE A 124 -27.50 -4.74 -13.91
N ASP A 125 -27.45 -4.78 -15.24
CA ASP A 125 -28.14 -5.80 -16.02
C ASP A 125 -27.43 -7.15 -15.86
N LYS A 126 -28.16 -8.14 -15.34
CA LYS A 126 -27.61 -9.48 -15.10
C LYS A 126 -27.24 -10.19 -16.39
N GLU A 127 -27.95 -9.90 -17.48
CA GLU A 127 -27.71 -10.53 -18.79
C GLU A 127 -26.39 -10.01 -19.43
N GLU A 128 -25.93 -8.83 -19.02
CA GLU A 128 -24.66 -8.27 -19.47
C GLU A 128 -23.45 -8.96 -18.82
N GLY A 129 -23.63 -9.62 -17.66
CA GLY A 129 -22.62 -10.50 -17.06
C GLY A 129 -21.53 -9.81 -16.24
N PHE A 130 -21.66 -8.52 -15.93
CA PHE A 130 -20.72 -7.77 -15.08
C PHE A 130 -21.02 -7.90 -13.59
N ILE A 131 -22.28 -8.16 -13.23
CA ILE A 131 -22.76 -8.24 -11.86
C ILE A 131 -23.22 -9.65 -11.53
N ASN A 132 -22.83 -10.15 -10.37
CA ASN A 132 -23.32 -11.40 -9.81
C ASN A 132 -23.58 -11.22 -8.32
N ASP A 133 -24.76 -11.62 -7.83
CA ASP A 133 -25.14 -11.48 -6.41
C ASP A 133 -24.93 -10.06 -5.83
N ASP A 134 -25.33 -9.03 -6.59
CA ASP A 134 -25.13 -7.61 -6.25
C ASP A 134 -23.65 -7.23 -6.01
N LYS A 135 -22.73 -7.96 -6.63
CA LYS A 135 -21.28 -7.76 -6.58
C LYS A 135 -20.68 -7.57 -7.96
N ILE A 136 -19.65 -6.72 -8.02
CA ILE A 136 -18.77 -6.58 -9.19
C ILE A 136 -17.32 -6.79 -8.78
N THR A 137 -16.47 -7.20 -9.72
CA THR A 137 -15.02 -7.28 -9.49
C THR A 137 -14.30 -6.28 -10.38
N VAL A 138 -13.46 -5.45 -9.76
CA VAL A 138 -12.58 -4.51 -10.46
C VAL A 138 -11.12 -4.80 -10.11
N GLU A 139 -10.21 -4.51 -11.03
CA GLU A 139 -8.77 -4.59 -10.80
C GLU A 139 -8.08 -3.37 -11.38
N ILE A 140 -7.10 -2.85 -10.66
CA ILE A 140 -6.16 -1.85 -11.18
C ILE A 140 -4.77 -2.47 -11.13
N ARG A 141 -4.11 -2.50 -12.28
CA ARG A 141 -2.69 -2.79 -12.41
C ARG A 141 -1.98 -1.48 -12.64
N PHE A 142 -0.91 -1.22 -11.91
CA PHE A 142 -0.19 0.03 -12.06
C PHE A 142 1.30 -0.16 -11.90
N SER A 143 2.07 0.73 -12.53
CA SER A 143 3.52 0.81 -12.40
C SER A 143 3.94 2.20 -11.94
N ILE A 144 4.97 2.24 -11.11
CA ILE A 144 5.57 3.44 -10.58
C ILE A 144 6.91 3.61 -11.28
N SER A 145 7.00 4.65 -12.10
CA SER A 145 8.21 4.94 -12.88
C SER A 145 9.13 5.95 -12.19
N LYS A 146 8.60 6.76 -11.28
CA LYS A 146 9.38 7.76 -10.53
C LYS A 146 8.69 8.17 -9.25
N MET A 147 9.45 8.28 -8.17
CA MET A 147 8.99 8.83 -6.89
C MET A 147 9.89 9.97 -6.43
N ARG A 148 9.29 11.03 -5.89
CA ARG A 148 10.00 12.21 -5.35
C ARG A 148 9.32 12.66 -4.07
N GLY A 149 10.10 13.16 -3.10
CA GLY A 149 9.58 13.76 -1.87
C GLY A 149 8.88 12.79 -0.92
N ILE A 150 8.96 11.49 -1.17
CA ILE A 150 8.45 10.43 -0.29
C ILE A 150 9.60 9.98 0.59
N ARG A 151 9.50 10.29 1.89
CA ARG A 151 10.42 9.78 2.88
C ARG A 151 9.99 8.37 3.23
N MET A 152 10.70 7.37 2.71
CA MET A 152 10.65 6.04 3.28
C MET A 152 11.36 6.08 4.64
N PRO A 153 10.73 5.63 5.73
CA PRO A 153 11.44 5.40 6.96
C PRO A 153 12.60 4.44 6.66
N PRO A 154 13.84 4.74 7.08
CA PRO A 154 14.89 3.75 7.00
C PRO A 154 14.44 2.50 7.78
N HIS A 155 14.54 1.35 7.13
CA HIS A 155 14.45 0.06 7.82
C HIS A 155 15.84 -0.28 8.35
N PHE A 156 15.94 -0.50 9.65
CA PHE A 156 17.19 -0.90 10.29
C PHE A 156 17.02 -2.33 10.79
N ASP A 157 17.86 -3.23 10.29
CA ASP A 157 17.99 -4.56 10.84
C ASP A 157 19.07 -4.54 11.92
N PHE A 158 18.63 -4.45 13.18
CA PHE A 158 19.53 -4.45 14.33
C PHE A 158 20.00 -5.85 14.74
N THR A 159 19.57 -6.91 14.06
CA THR A 159 20.04 -8.29 14.32
C THR A 159 21.35 -8.61 13.62
N ASN A 160 21.68 -7.83 12.58
CA ASN A 160 22.94 -7.92 11.87
C ASN A 160 23.91 -6.81 12.34
N PRO A 161 25.20 -7.13 12.53
CA PRO A 161 26.19 -6.13 12.90
C PRO A 161 26.40 -5.15 11.75
N ASP A 162 26.09 -3.87 11.99
CA ASP A 162 26.37 -2.77 11.07
C ASP A 162 27.72 -2.16 11.41
N GLU A 163 28.81 -2.70 10.88
CA GLU A 163 30.15 -2.17 11.09
C GLU A 163 30.46 -1.03 10.10
N PRO A 164 31.07 0.10 10.55
CA PRO A 164 31.56 0.40 11.89
C PRO A 164 30.54 1.16 12.77
N ASN A 165 29.25 1.14 12.42
CA ASN A 165 28.23 2.04 12.96
C ASN A 165 27.66 1.62 14.33
N HIS A 166 27.82 0.35 14.72
CA HIS A 166 27.47 -0.16 16.05
C HIS A 166 28.69 -0.20 17.00
N ASP A 167 28.46 0.01 18.30
CA ASP A 167 29.50 -0.01 19.34
C ASP A 167 29.06 -0.75 20.64
N VAL A 168 27.87 -1.34 20.62
CA VAL A 168 27.31 -2.17 21.68
C VAL A 168 26.39 -3.24 21.08
N ALA A 169 26.33 -4.40 21.73
CA ALA A 169 25.34 -5.44 21.45
C ALA A 169 24.59 -5.75 22.75
N PHE A 170 23.26 -5.69 22.71
CA PHE A 170 22.39 -6.15 23.79
C PHE A 170 22.02 -7.61 23.55
N ILE A 171 21.98 -8.39 24.62
CA ILE A 171 21.46 -9.75 24.59
C ILE A 171 20.08 -9.72 25.24
N ILE A 172 19.03 -10.01 24.46
CA ILE A 172 17.64 -10.04 24.92
C ILE A 172 17.08 -11.40 24.50
N ASP A 173 16.67 -12.22 25.47
CA ASP A 173 16.16 -13.57 25.22
C ASP A 173 17.07 -14.41 24.28
N GLU A 174 18.38 -14.36 24.54
CA GLU A 174 19.45 -15.02 23.75
C GLU A 174 19.70 -14.45 22.34
N GLU A 175 18.90 -13.47 21.89
CA GLU A 175 19.12 -12.75 20.64
C GLU A 175 20.03 -11.53 20.82
N LYS A 176 20.92 -11.31 19.86
CA LYS A 176 21.82 -10.14 19.83
C LYS A 176 21.20 -9.00 19.03
N ILE A 177 21.09 -7.85 19.66
CA ILE A 177 20.66 -6.59 19.05
C ILE A 177 21.84 -5.62 19.06
N TYR A 178 22.35 -5.31 17.88
CA TYR A 178 23.46 -4.37 17.69
C TYR A 178 22.93 -2.94 17.65
N ALA A 179 23.55 -2.05 18.42
CA ALA A 179 23.10 -0.67 18.58
C ALA A 179 24.28 0.29 18.79
N ASN A 180 23.96 1.57 19.02
CA ASN A 180 24.93 2.62 19.28
C ASN A 180 24.75 3.22 20.68
N LYS A 181 25.84 3.48 21.41
CA LYS A 181 25.83 4.07 22.76
C LYS A 181 25.24 5.47 22.80
N ILE A 182 25.02 6.14 21.66
CA ILE A 182 24.23 7.39 21.56
C ILE A 182 22.86 7.30 22.26
N LEU A 183 22.34 6.08 22.48
CA LEU A 183 21.18 5.84 23.34
C LEU A 183 21.29 6.51 24.72
N CYS A 184 22.51 6.74 25.26
CA CYS A 184 22.71 7.48 26.51
C CYS A 184 22.24 8.93 26.44
N VAL A 185 22.24 9.56 25.26
CA VAL A 185 21.76 10.94 25.06
C VAL A 185 20.25 11.02 25.27
N PHE A 186 19.52 9.96 24.92
CA PHE A 186 18.06 9.93 24.91
C PHE A 186 17.44 9.17 26.08
N SER A 187 18.24 8.45 26.87
CA SER A 187 17.76 7.62 27.97
C SER A 187 18.67 7.73 29.19
N PRO A 188 18.19 8.27 30.31
CA PRO A 188 18.93 8.26 31.58
C PRO A 188 19.29 6.85 32.05
N VAL A 189 18.49 5.84 31.68
CA VAL A 189 18.76 4.43 31.99
C VAL A 189 19.98 3.95 31.22
N PHE A 190 20.06 4.20 29.91
CA PHE A 190 21.24 3.83 29.12
C PHE A 190 22.47 4.67 29.50
N TYR A 191 22.27 5.93 29.87
CA TYR A 191 23.36 6.76 30.42
C TYR A 191 23.96 6.14 31.67
N ALA A 192 23.12 5.79 32.65
CA ALA A 192 23.56 5.11 33.85
C ALA A 192 24.20 3.76 33.50
N MET A 193 23.58 2.94 32.65
CA MET A 193 24.12 1.63 32.23
C MET A 193 25.53 1.72 31.65
N PHE A 194 25.80 2.67 30.76
CA PHE A 194 27.09 2.77 30.07
C PHE A 194 28.16 3.55 30.85
N HIS A 195 27.76 4.50 31.70
CA HIS A 195 28.70 5.40 32.38
C HIS A 195 28.72 5.27 33.91
N GLY A 196 27.70 4.65 34.49
CA GLY A 196 27.56 4.42 35.92
C GLY A 196 28.67 3.54 36.49
N GLU A 197 28.88 3.66 37.79
CA GLU A 197 29.86 2.88 38.54
C GLU A 197 29.18 1.71 39.26
N PHE A 198 28.55 0.83 38.49
CA PHE A 198 27.94 -0.38 39.03
C PHE A 198 29.00 -1.42 39.37
N ALA A 199 28.73 -2.24 40.40
CA ALA A 199 29.62 -3.31 40.83
C ALA A 199 29.84 -4.35 39.71
N GLU A 200 28.92 -4.44 38.77
CA GLU A 200 28.94 -5.32 37.60
C GLU A 200 29.81 -4.80 36.45
N LYS A 201 30.22 -3.53 36.44
CA LYS A 201 30.89 -2.86 35.30
C LYS A 201 32.10 -3.60 34.74
N ASN A 202 32.85 -4.30 35.59
CA ASN A 202 34.07 -5.02 35.23
C ASN A 202 33.90 -6.55 35.32
N LYS A 203 32.68 -7.05 35.50
CA LYS A 203 32.41 -8.49 35.50
C LYS A 203 32.32 -8.96 34.05
N LYS A 204 32.92 -10.11 33.76
CA LYS A 204 32.70 -10.80 32.48
C LYS A 204 31.32 -11.45 32.52
N GLU A 205 30.57 -11.29 31.43
CA GLU A 205 29.42 -12.14 31.11
C GLU A 205 29.88 -13.55 30.77
#